data_AF-A0A1J5HCZ1-F1
#
_entry.id   AF-A0A1J5HCZ1-F1
#
_cell.length_a   1.000
_cell.length_b   1.000
_cell.length_c   1.000
_cell.angle_alpha   90.00
_cell.angle_beta   90.00
_cell.angle_gamma   90.00
#
_symmetry.space_group_name_H-M   'P 1'
#
loop_
_entity.id
_entity.type
_entity.pdbx_description
1 polymer ?
#
loop_
_entity_poly.entity_id
_entity_poly.type
_entity_poly.pdbx_seq_one_letter_code
_entity_poly.pdbx_strand_id
1 'polypeptide(L)'
;MRNSISTIPVLIVILISFFSCTKPDSELKLKQLSTKATQIDNDFKNIRLEVEILGKEIADLYVKQNAVLPTIKTNKYELAANGVFTKPMNDGGSAVFVSGVTAVNQNIKDIVYFTEPLDSNFKALAKKYPEIVQLYYNDKNSYNRIYPYFDVLSQYEAKMNIPDFNFYYLADAKHNPKRKSLWVNEPYVDPAGRGWMVSAIAPVYYKNEMVGVPGIDVTINTITQRYLQDNIGSMVIIIDNSGSIVTAQEDVINLLSFPPLYDHKYIETIKQDTFRKERYNLALSREANVRTIATEILKNKKQVLETELNGEKATVIAVRIPELNWYLLEIIL
;
A
#
# COMPACT_ATOMS: atom_id res chain seq x y z
N MET A 1 -73.48 60.68 9.03
CA MET A 1 -72.75 59.57 9.71
C MET A 1 -71.44 59.35 8.96
N ARG A 2 -70.33 59.43 9.70
CA ARG A 2 -68.94 59.23 9.23
C ARG A 2 -68.75 57.84 8.63
N ASN A 3 -67.91 57.72 7.61
CA ASN A 3 -67.05 56.56 7.39
C ASN A 3 -65.79 57.01 6.65
N SER A 4 -64.67 57.15 7.38
CA SER A 4 -63.34 57.35 6.81
C SER A 4 -62.74 55.99 6.45
N ILE A 5 -62.38 55.79 5.19
CA ILE A 5 -61.57 54.64 4.77
C ILE A 5 -60.12 55.09 4.78
N SER A 6 -59.36 54.56 5.74
CA SER A 6 -57.92 54.72 5.90
C SER A 6 -57.20 53.90 4.83
N THR A 7 -56.39 54.55 3.99
CA THR A 7 -55.43 53.91 3.10
C THR A 7 -54.11 53.69 3.85
N ILE A 8 -53.81 52.42 4.17
CA ILE A 8 -52.51 52.00 4.73
C ILE A 8 -51.55 51.73 3.55
N PRO A 9 -50.34 52.30 3.52
CA PRO A 9 -49.36 51.91 2.50
C PRO A 9 -48.74 50.57 2.89
N VAL A 10 -48.86 49.58 1.99
CA VAL A 10 -48.16 48.29 2.11
C VAL A 10 -46.69 48.52 1.74
N LEU A 11 -45.82 48.50 2.75
CA LEU A 11 -44.37 48.53 2.56
C LEU A 11 -43.91 47.13 2.13
N ILE A 12 -43.66 46.95 0.83
CA ILE A 12 -43.05 45.72 0.31
C ILE A 12 -41.56 45.74 0.68
N VAL A 13 -41.20 45.00 1.74
CA VAL A 13 -39.81 44.70 2.07
C VAL A 13 -39.33 43.63 1.09
N ILE A 14 -38.57 44.03 0.09
CA ILE A 14 -37.85 43.12 -0.79
C ILE A 14 -36.70 42.52 0.04
N LEU A 15 -36.88 41.29 0.49
CA LEU A 15 -35.83 40.49 1.11
C LEU A 15 -34.84 40.09 0.01
N ILE A 16 -33.76 40.87 -0.14
CA ILE A 16 -32.64 40.50 -1.01
C ILE A 16 -31.88 39.38 -0.30
N SER A 17 -32.19 38.14 -0.67
CA SER A 17 -31.42 36.97 -0.30
C SER A 17 -30.04 37.05 -0.96
N PHE A 18 -29.06 37.60 -0.25
CA PHE A 18 -27.66 37.41 -0.59
C PHE A 18 -27.36 35.92 -0.42
N PHE A 19 -27.45 35.15 -1.51
CA PHE A 19 -26.71 33.90 -1.63
C PHE A 19 -25.22 34.26 -1.69
N SER A 20 -24.64 34.50 -0.51
CA SER A 20 -23.21 34.50 -0.35
C SER A 20 -22.74 33.09 -0.70
N CYS A 21 -22.01 32.96 -1.80
CA CYS A 21 -21.20 31.77 -2.08
C CYS A 21 -20.22 31.63 -0.90
N THR A 22 -20.63 30.89 0.14
CA THR A 22 -19.76 30.57 1.27
C THR A 22 -18.60 29.77 0.70
N LYS A 23 -17.39 30.36 0.76
CA LYS A 23 -16.15 29.62 0.53
C LYS A 23 -16.25 28.28 1.26
N PRO A 24 -15.83 27.16 0.66
CA PRO A 24 -15.78 25.89 1.37
C PRO A 24 -15.03 26.11 2.68
N ASP A 25 -15.71 25.82 3.78
CA ASP A 25 -15.16 25.99 5.12
C ASP A 25 -13.95 25.05 5.24
N SER A 26 -12.75 25.62 5.16
CA SER A 26 -11.50 24.87 5.17
C SER A 26 -11.34 24.10 6.48
N GLU A 27 -11.96 24.54 7.58
CA GLU A 27 -11.99 23.81 8.84
C GLU A 27 -12.86 22.55 8.73
N LEU A 28 -14.05 22.67 8.15
CA LEU A 28 -14.94 21.54 7.92
C LEU A 28 -14.27 20.49 7.01
N LYS A 29 -13.65 20.95 5.91
CA LYS A 29 -12.93 20.08 4.98
C LYS A 29 -11.72 19.42 5.61
N LEU A 30 -10.92 20.16 6.38
CA LEU A 30 -9.81 19.60 7.15
C LEU A 30 -10.27 18.52 8.13
N LYS A 31 -11.41 18.72 8.81
CA LYS A 31 -11.99 17.73 9.71
C LYS A 31 -12.43 16.46 8.97
N GLN A 32 -13.10 16.60 7.83
CA GLN A 32 -13.50 15.47 6.98
C GLN A 32 -12.29 14.68 6.47
N LEU A 33 -11.28 15.38 5.94
CA LEU A 33 -10.06 14.76 5.44
C LEU A 33 -9.27 14.10 6.56
N SER A 34 -9.29 14.66 7.77
CA SER A 34 -8.63 14.08 8.95
C SER A 34 -9.28 12.79 9.42
N THR A 35 -10.61 12.70 9.42
CA THR A 35 -11.33 11.46 9.70
C THR A 35 -10.94 10.37 8.69
N LYS A 36 -10.89 10.73 7.41
CA LYS A 36 -10.51 9.82 6.34
C LYS A 36 -9.06 9.34 6.46
N ALA A 37 -8.12 10.25 6.69
CA ALA A 37 -6.71 9.91 6.94
C ALA A 37 -6.55 8.99 8.16
N THR A 38 -7.32 9.22 9.23
CA THR A 38 -7.32 8.35 10.42
C THR A 38 -7.85 6.96 10.12
N GLN A 39 -8.89 6.83 9.30
CA GLN A 39 -9.40 5.52 8.87
C GLN A 39 -8.34 4.76 8.06
N ILE A 40 -7.72 5.44 7.08
CA ILE A 40 -6.63 4.87 6.27
C ILE A 40 -5.47 4.42 7.17
N ASP A 41 -5.04 5.28 8.10
CA ASP A 41 -3.97 4.98 9.05
C ASP A 41 -4.26 3.74 9.90
N ASN A 42 -5.49 3.63 10.42
CA ASN A 42 -5.92 2.49 11.22
C ASN A 42 -5.95 1.19 10.40
N ASP A 43 -6.43 1.23 9.16
CA ASP A 43 -6.46 0.05 8.29
C ASP A 43 -5.03 -0.46 8.02
N PHE A 44 -4.09 0.42 7.64
CA PHE A 44 -2.68 0.04 7.46
C PHE A 44 -2.04 -0.45 8.76
N LYS A 45 -2.34 0.18 9.89
CA LYS A 45 -1.82 -0.24 11.20
C LYS A 45 -2.31 -1.64 11.54
N ASN A 46 -3.58 -1.95 11.26
CA ASN A 46 -4.13 -3.28 11.48
C ASN A 46 -3.40 -4.31 10.63
N ILE A 47 -3.18 -4.04 9.34
CA ILE A 47 -2.42 -4.94 8.45
C ILE A 47 -0.98 -5.17 8.96
N ARG A 48 -0.27 -4.12 9.41
CA ARG A 48 1.06 -4.29 10.00
C ARG A 48 1.04 -5.15 11.27
N LEU A 49 0.00 -5.02 12.09
CA LEU A 49 -0.15 -5.86 13.28
C LEU A 49 -0.43 -7.33 12.90
N GLU A 50 -1.17 -7.59 11.82
CA GLU A 50 -1.39 -8.94 11.31
C GLU A 50 -0.10 -9.61 10.84
N VAL A 51 0.80 -8.90 10.15
CA VAL A 51 2.10 -9.49 9.77
C VAL A 51 2.98 -9.76 11.01
N GLU A 52 2.85 -8.96 12.07
CA GLU A 52 3.53 -9.23 13.34
C GLU A 52 3.00 -10.50 14.02
N ILE A 53 1.68 -10.71 14.01
CA ILE A 53 1.04 -11.93 14.52
C ILE A 53 1.51 -13.13 13.70
N LEU A 54 1.46 -13.02 12.38
CA LEU A 54 1.93 -14.05 11.46
C LEU A 54 3.41 -14.40 11.72
N GLY A 55 4.26 -13.41 11.99
CA GLY A 55 5.66 -13.65 12.37
C GLY A 55 5.81 -14.47 13.66
N LYS A 56 4.95 -14.25 14.67
CA LYS A 56 4.92 -15.05 15.90
C LYS A 56 4.44 -16.47 15.64
N GLU A 57 3.41 -16.63 14.81
CA GLU A 57 2.90 -17.95 14.41
C GLU A 57 3.95 -18.77 13.67
N ILE A 58 4.74 -18.14 12.79
CA ILE A 58 5.85 -18.81 12.11
C ILE A 58 6.92 -19.22 13.12
N ALA A 59 7.29 -18.35 14.07
CA ALA A 59 8.25 -18.71 15.12
C ALA A 59 7.78 -19.94 15.93
N ASP A 60 6.48 -20.01 16.24
CA ASP A 60 5.86 -21.16 16.90
C ASP A 60 5.94 -22.43 16.04
N LEU A 61 5.80 -22.34 14.72
CA LEU A 61 5.99 -23.48 13.81
C LEU A 61 7.43 -24.00 13.85
N TYR A 62 8.44 -23.13 13.94
CA TYR A 62 9.84 -23.56 14.14
C TYR A 62 10.05 -24.29 15.47
N VAL A 63 9.36 -23.87 16.54
CA VAL A 63 9.38 -24.58 17.83
C VAL A 63 8.71 -25.94 17.72
N LYS A 64 7.59 -26.03 16.99
CA LYS A 64 6.74 -27.23 16.86
C LYS A 64 7.09 -28.12 15.67
N GLN A 65 8.17 -27.83 14.93
CA GLN A 65 8.49 -28.50 13.66
C GLN A 65 8.41 -30.03 13.72
N ASN A 66 8.92 -30.66 14.78
CA ASN A 66 8.92 -32.13 14.95
C ASN A 66 7.50 -32.71 15.11
N ALA A 67 6.55 -31.93 15.64
CA ALA A 67 5.16 -32.33 15.76
C ALA A 67 4.37 -32.05 14.48
N VAL A 68 4.75 -31.02 13.71
CA VAL A 68 4.05 -30.63 12.48
C VAL A 68 4.46 -31.52 11.30
N LEU A 69 5.76 -31.77 11.12
CA LEU A 69 6.31 -32.51 9.97
C LEU A 69 5.58 -33.83 9.66
N PRO A 70 5.28 -34.71 10.63
CA PRO A 70 4.61 -35.98 10.35
C PRO A 70 3.17 -35.84 9.85
N THR A 71 2.55 -34.66 10.00
CA THR A 71 1.17 -34.41 9.59
C THR A 71 1.05 -33.93 8.13
N ILE A 72 2.16 -33.58 7.49
CA ILE A 72 2.20 -32.95 6.18
C ILE A 72 2.33 -33.99 5.06
N LYS A 73 1.52 -33.84 4.01
CA LYS A 73 1.62 -34.66 2.80
C LYS A 73 2.70 -34.10 1.87
N THR A 74 3.87 -34.74 1.84
CA THR A 74 5.05 -34.25 1.11
C THR A 74 5.08 -34.61 -0.37
N ASN A 75 4.25 -35.55 -0.82
CA ASN A 75 4.21 -36.05 -2.21
C ASN A 75 3.67 -35.04 -3.24
N LYS A 76 3.15 -33.89 -2.78
CA LYS A 76 2.68 -32.80 -3.65
C LYS A 76 3.77 -31.82 -4.05
N TYR A 77 5.01 -32.02 -3.59
CA TYR A 77 6.15 -31.16 -3.89
C TYR A 77 7.14 -31.89 -4.78
N GLU A 78 7.78 -31.17 -5.70
CA GLU A 78 8.73 -31.74 -6.65
C GLU A 78 9.97 -30.87 -6.83
N LEU A 79 11.10 -31.49 -7.18
CA LEU A 79 12.31 -30.81 -7.61
C LEU A 79 12.32 -30.77 -9.14
N ALA A 80 12.17 -29.58 -9.72
CA ALA A 80 12.22 -29.36 -11.15
C ALA A 80 13.64 -29.50 -11.71
N ALA A 81 13.75 -29.73 -13.03
CA ALA A 81 15.03 -29.96 -13.71
C ALA A 81 16.03 -28.78 -13.59
N ASN A 82 15.52 -27.55 -13.40
CA ASN A 82 16.34 -26.35 -13.20
C ASN A 82 16.82 -26.17 -11.74
N GLY A 83 16.53 -27.13 -10.86
CA GLY A 83 16.92 -27.12 -9.44
C GLY A 83 15.96 -26.37 -8.51
N VAL A 84 14.84 -25.88 -9.02
CA VAL A 84 13.79 -25.25 -8.20
C VAL A 84 12.94 -26.33 -7.54
N PHE A 85 12.70 -26.20 -6.23
CA PHE A 85 11.73 -27.07 -5.53
C PHE A 85 10.40 -26.34 -5.39
N THR A 86 9.31 -26.97 -5.83
CA THR A 86 8.02 -26.31 -6.05
C THR A 86 6.83 -27.18 -5.65
N LYS A 87 5.65 -26.57 -5.57
CA LYS A 87 4.34 -27.24 -5.58
C LYS A 87 3.70 -27.02 -6.97
N PRO A 88 3.66 -28.02 -7.86
CA PRO A 88 3.21 -27.84 -9.24
C PRO A 88 1.68 -27.76 -9.39
N MET A 89 0.93 -28.22 -8.39
CA MET A 89 -0.53 -28.27 -8.44
C MET A 89 -1.17 -27.20 -7.54
N ASN A 90 -2.14 -26.48 -8.10
CA ASN A 90 -3.00 -25.57 -7.35
C ASN A 90 -4.05 -26.35 -6.55
N ASP A 91 -3.91 -26.39 -5.23
CA ASP A 91 -4.88 -26.95 -4.27
C ASP A 91 -5.72 -25.87 -3.58
N GLY A 92 -5.74 -24.66 -4.16
CA GLY A 92 -6.34 -23.46 -3.60
C GLY A 92 -5.52 -22.83 -2.46
N GLY A 93 -4.34 -23.37 -2.13
CA GLY A 93 -3.40 -22.84 -1.15
C GLY A 93 -2.34 -21.91 -1.74
N SER A 94 -1.17 -21.90 -1.12
CA SER A 94 -0.03 -21.08 -1.57
C SER A 94 0.75 -21.77 -2.68
N ALA A 95 1.39 -21.05 -3.59
CA ALA A 95 2.51 -21.59 -4.35
C ALA A 95 3.76 -21.71 -3.46
N VAL A 96 4.70 -22.54 -3.88
CA VAL A 96 5.98 -22.76 -3.19
C VAL A 96 7.09 -22.67 -4.20
N PHE A 97 8.13 -21.92 -3.87
CA PHE A 97 9.31 -21.73 -4.68
C PHE A 97 10.54 -21.76 -3.79
N VAL A 98 11.41 -22.75 -3.98
CA VAL A 98 12.78 -22.71 -3.46
C VAL A 98 13.69 -22.51 -4.66
N SER A 99 14.37 -21.38 -4.74
CA SER A 99 15.07 -20.95 -5.97
C SER A 99 16.19 -21.90 -6.40
N GLY A 100 16.73 -22.67 -5.46
CA GLY A 100 17.88 -23.53 -5.67
C GLY A 100 19.21 -22.75 -5.71
N VAL A 101 19.25 -21.46 -5.35
CA VAL A 101 20.50 -20.68 -5.22
C VAL A 101 21.51 -21.42 -4.33
N THR A 102 21.02 -21.97 -3.22
CA THR A 102 21.64 -23.06 -2.47
C THR A 102 21.01 -24.38 -2.87
N ALA A 103 21.80 -25.46 -2.94
CA ALA A 103 21.30 -26.78 -3.28
C ALA A 103 20.17 -27.22 -2.32
N VAL A 104 19.03 -27.61 -2.89
CA VAL A 104 17.86 -28.04 -2.10
C VAL A 104 18.16 -29.35 -1.39
N ASN A 105 18.34 -29.29 -0.06
CA ASN A 105 18.59 -30.43 0.81
C ASN A 105 17.35 -30.75 1.68
N GLN A 106 17.44 -31.80 2.49
CA GLN A 106 16.31 -32.23 3.34
C GLN A 106 15.90 -31.16 4.36
N ASN A 107 16.85 -30.43 4.95
CA ASN A 107 16.54 -29.37 5.91
C ASN A 107 15.68 -28.26 5.29
N ILE A 108 15.97 -27.86 4.04
CA ILE A 108 15.15 -26.85 3.33
C ILE A 108 13.76 -27.41 3.01
N LYS A 109 13.68 -28.68 2.59
CA LYS A 109 12.39 -29.34 2.36
C LYS A 109 11.55 -29.41 3.64
N ASP A 110 12.16 -29.72 4.78
CA ASP A 110 11.47 -29.75 6.06
C ASP A 110 10.91 -28.37 6.42
N ILE A 111 11.65 -27.28 6.16
CA ILE A 111 11.13 -25.90 6.30
C ILE A 111 9.91 -25.67 5.42
N VAL A 112 9.96 -26.09 4.16
CA VAL A 112 8.80 -26.02 3.26
C VAL A 112 7.61 -26.76 3.86
N TYR A 113 7.82 -27.95 4.40
CA TYR A 113 6.75 -28.80 4.92
C TYR A 113 6.14 -28.26 6.21
N PHE A 114 6.93 -28.00 7.26
CA PHE A 114 6.36 -27.58 8.54
C PHE A 114 5.73 -26.18 8.51
N THR A 115 6.01 -25.38 7.47
CA THR A 115 5.36 -24.09 7.23
C THR A 115 4.09 -24.18 6.38
N GLU A 116 3.68 -25.38 5.92
CA GLU A 116 2.41 -25.58 5.22
C GLU A 116 1.15 -25.07 5.95
N PRO A 117 1.05 -25.16 7.29
CA PRO A 117 -0.11 -24.61 8.01
C PRO A 117 -0.38 -23.13 7.74
N LEU A 118 0.63 -22.35 7.30
CA LEU A 118 0.46 -20.94 6.92
C LEU A 118 -0.56 -20.72 5.81
N ASP A 119 -0.82 -21.71 4.96
CA ASP A 119 -1.82 -21.60 3.88
C ASP A 119 -3.21 -21.28 4.44
N SER A 120 -3.57 -21.80 5.63
CA SER A 120 -4.85 -21.50 6.28
C SER A 120 -4.88 -20.07 6.82
N ASN A 121 -3.79 -19.63 7.42
CA ASN A 121 -3.63 -18.27 7.96
C ASN A 121 -3.69 -17.24 6.82
N PHE A 122 -3.01 -17.51 5.70
CA PHE A 122 -3.03 -16.65 4.51
C PHE A 122 -4.43 -16.52 3.93
N LYS A 123 -5.16 -17.64 3.78
CA LYS A 123 -6.56 -17.61 3.32
C LYS A 123 -7.46 -16.81 4.25
N ALA A 124 -7.31 -16.98 5.57
CA ALA A 124 -8.11 -16.28 6.56
C ALA A 124 -7.86 -14.76 6.52
N LEU A 125 -6.60 -14.34 6.41
CA LEU A 125 -6.23 -12.93 6.31
C LEU A 125 -6.71 -12.30 5.00
N ALA A 126 -6.49 -12.95 3.86
CA ALA A 126 -6.98 -12.46 2.57
C ALA A 126 -8.52 -12.35 2.52
N LYS A 127 -9.24 -13.22 3.23
CA LYS A 127 -10.70 -13.12 3.38
C LYS A 127 -11.11 -11.98 4.31
N LYS A 128 -10.34 -11.74 5.38
CA LYS A 128 -10.62 -10.70 6.38
C LYS A 128 -10.36 -9.29 5.85
N TYR A 129 -9.35 -9.13 5.01
CA TYR A 129 -8.90 -7.85 4.46
C TYR A 129 -8.91 -7.91 2.92
N PRO A 130 -9.98 -7.44 2.26
CA PRO A 130 -10.09 -7.45 0.80
C PRO A 130 -8.98 -6.68 0.08
N GLU A 131 -8.27 -5.79 0.78
CA GLU A 131 -7.13 -5.02 0.27
C GLU A 131 -5.83 -5.82 0.17
N ILE A 132 -5.74 -6.96 0.84
CA ILE A 132 -4.58 -7.84 0.73
C ILE A 132 -4.67 -8.60 -0.59
N VAL A 133 -3.69 -8.39 -1.46
CA VAL A 133 -3.60 -9.12 -2.74
C VAL A 133 -2.66 -10.30 -2.68
N GLN A 134 -1.73 -10.28 -1.71
CA GLN A 134 -0.72 -11.30 -1.54
C GLN A 134 -0.30 -11.42 -0.07
N LEU A 135 -0.08 -12.65 0.36
CA LEU A 135 0.67 -12.95 1.57
C LEU A 135 1.81 -13.88 1.22
N TYR A 136 2.95 -13.71 1.87
CA TYR A 136 4.08 -14.60 1.67
C TYR A 136 4.88 -14.85 2.93
N TYR A 137 5.71 -15.88 2.87
CA TYR A 137 6.83 -16.14 3.77
C TYR A 137 8.09 -16.38 2.96
N ASN A 138 9.13 -15.57 3.21
CA ASN A 138 10.46 -15.70 2.63
C ASN A 138 11.46 -16.17 3.70
N ASP A 139 12.32 -17.14 3.40
CA ASP A 139 13.35 -17.63 4.31
C ASP A 139 14.77 -17.28 3.85
N LYS A 140 15.77 -17.59 4.69
CA LYS A 140 17.20 -17.35 4.40
C LYS A 140 17.80 -18.21 3.29
N ASN A 141 17.12 -19.30 2.89
CA ASN A 141 17.55 -20.23 1.85
C ASN A 141 16.93 -19.91 0.48
N SER A 142 16.34 -18.72 0.31
CA SER A 142 15.53 -18.35 -0.86
C SER A 142 14.36 -19.30 -1.11
N TYR A 143 13.72 -19.75 -0.03
CA TYR A 143 12.39 -20.32 -0.06
C TYR A 143 11.34 -19.21 0.08
N ASN A 144 10.35 -19.23 -0.80
CA ASN A 144 9.15 -18.43 -0.79
C ASN A 144 7.91 -19.35 -0.78
N ARG A 145 6.97 -19.07 0.13
CA ARG A 145 5.60 -19.58 0.10
C ARG A 145 4.66 -18.40 -0.04
N ILE A 146 3.80 -18.42 -1.05
CA ILE A 146 3.08 -17.23 -1.49
C ILE A 146 1.65 -17.55 -1.87
N TYR A 147 0.70 -16.77 -1.36
CA TYR A 147 -0.73 -16.93 -1.57
C TYR A 147 -1.32 -15.67 -2.22
N PRO A 148 -2.21 -15.79 -3.22
CA PRO A 148 -2.74 -17.04 -3.80
C PRO A 148 -1.71 -17.77 -4.68
N TYR A 149 -1.98 -19.05 -4.97
CA TYR A 149 -1.18 -19.85 -5.89
C TYR A 149 -1.04 -19.19 -7.27
N PHE A 150 0.17 -19.22 -7.82
CA PHE A 150 0.46 -19.00 -9.24
C PHE A 150 1.61 -19.91 -9.70
N ASP A 151 1.83 -19.98 -11.01
CA ASP A 151 2.94 -20.75 -11.58
C ASP A 151 4.28 -20.05 -11.36
N VAL A 152 4.98 -20.46 -10.31
CA VAL A 152 6.29 -19.90 -9.94
C VAL A 152 7.38 -20.21 -10.97
N LEU A 153 7.26 -21.26 -11.79
CA LEU A 153 8.31 -21.65 -12.73
C LEU A 153 8.33 -20.76 -13.97
N SER A 154 7.19 -20.17 -14.35
CA SER A 154 7.13 -19.18 -15.44
C SER A 154 7.43 -17.75 -14.98
N GLN A 155 7.27 -17.46 -13.69
CA GLN A 155 7.39 -16.09 -13.14
C GLN A 155 8.73 -15.83 -12.42
N TYR A 156 9.29 -16.81 -11.72
CA TYR A 156 10.51 -16.63 -10.94
C TYR A 156 11.72 -17.29 -11.58
N GLU A 157 12.83 -16.56 -11.59
CA GLU A 157 14.09 -17.06 -12.09
C GLU A 157 14.72 -18.05 -11.10
N ALA A 158 15.14 -19.21 -11.61
CA ALA A 158 15.95 -20.14 -10.83
C ALA A 158 17.22 -19.43 -10.33
N LYS A 159 17.72 -19.85 -9.16
CA LYS A 159 18.87 -19.25 -8.47
C LYS A 159 18.67 -17.80 -7.99
N MET A 160 17.45 -17.25 -8.07
CA MET A 160 17.12 -15.98 -7.42
C MET A 160 17.52 -15.99 -5.94
N ASN A 161 18.21 -14.94 -5.50
CA ASN A 161 18.60 -14.75 -4.11
C ASN A 161 17.60 -13.80 -3.42
N ILE A 162 16.55 -14.36 -2.83
CA ILE A 162 15.46 -13.61 -2.20
C ILE A 162 15.96 -12.67 -1.07
N PRO A 163 16.96 -13.06 -0.26
CA PRO A 163 17.56 -12.17 0.72
C PRO A 163 18.11 -10.82 0.20
N ASP A 164 18.41 -10.70 -1.09
CA ASP A 164 18.94 -9.46 -1.67
C ASP A 164 17.84 -8.41 -1.94
N PHE A 165 16.56 -8.76 -1.80
CA PHE A 165 15.44 -7.87 -2.06
C PHE A 165 15.02 -7.08 -0.81
N ASN A 166 14.50 -5.87 -1.01
CA ASN A 166 14.15 -4.93 0.08
C ASN A 166 13.13 -5.48 1.08
N PHE A 167 12.15 -6.24 0.60
CA PHE A 167 11.15 -6.91 1.43
C PHE A 167 11.73 -8.02 2.30
N TYR A 168 12.99 -8.39 2.11
CA TYR A 168 13.73 -9.26 3.01
C TYR A 168 14.77 -8.50 3.84
N TYR A 169 15.75 -7.84 3.20
CA TYR A 169 16.89 -7.27 3.93
C TYR A 169 16.47 -6.13 4.87
N LEU A 170 15.37 -5.40 4.60
CA LEU A 170 14.90 -4.36 5.52
C LEU A 170 14.44 -4.92 6.87
N ALA A 171 14.13 -6.21 6.96
CA ALA A 171 13.78 -6.87 8.22
C ALA A 171 15.00 -7.42 8.98
N ASP A 172 16.18 -7.46 8.37
CA ASP A 172 17.38 -8.03 8.99
C ASP A 172 17.85 -7.21 10.21
N ALA A 173 18.76 -7.78 11.01
CA ALA A 173 19.27 -7.13 12.21
C ALA A 173 20.07 -5.84 11.94
N LYS A 174 20.63 -5.67 10.73
CA LYS A 174 21.42 -4.50 10.34
C LYS A 174 20.50 -3.31 10.06
N HIS A 175 19.41 -3.53 9.34
CA HIS A 175 18.46 -2.49 8.93
C HIS A 175 17.34 -2.29 9.97
N ASN A 176 16.95 -3.34 10.69
CA ASN A 176 15.91 -3.34 11.72
C ASN A 176 16.41 -3.95 13.04
N PRO A 177 17.35 -3.28 13.74
CA PRO A 177 17.92 -3.78 15.00
C PRO A 177 16.87 -3.90 16.12
N LYS A 178 15.74 -3.20 16.02
CA LYS A 178 14.62 -3.29 16.97
C LYS A 178 13.69 -4.49 16.71
N ARG A 179 13.90 -5.23 15.61
CA ARG A 179 13.14 -6.42 15.22
C ARG A 179 11.63 -6.19 15.16
N LYS A 180 11.20 -5.01 14.69
CA LYS A 180 9.78 -4.63 14.64
C LYS A 180 9.17 -4.95 13.28
N SER A 181 7.86 -5.17 13.24
CA SER A 181 7.10 -5.08 12.00
C SER A 181 7.20 -3.66 11.42
N LEU A 182 7.30 -3.53 10.10
CA LEU A 182 7.45 -2.26 9.39
C LEU A 182 6.85 -2.33 7.98
N TRP A 183 6.55 -1.18 7.41
CA TRP A 183 6.21 -1.06 6.00
C TRP A 183 7.46 -0.84 5.16
N VAL A 184 7.61 -1.62 4.09
CA VAL A 184 8.49 -1.30 2.96
C VAL A 184 7.82 -0.13 2.23
N ASN A 185 8.22 1.07 2.62
CA ASN A 185 7.56 2.31 2.25
C ASN A 185 7.92 2.81 0.84
N GLU A 186 8.85 2.14 0.16
CA GLU A 186 9.10 2.34 -1.26
C GLU A 186 8.14 1.46 -2.04
N PRO A 187 7.13 2.04 -2.72
CA PRO A 187 6.27 1.25 -3.58
C PRO A 187 7.14 0.54 -4.61
N TYR A 188 6.89 -0.74 -4.84
CA TYR A 188 7.57 -1.51 -5.87
C TYR A 188 6.55 -2.20 -6.78
N VAL A 189 6.98 -2.60 -7.97
CA VAL A 189 6.11 -3.32 -8.89
C VAL A 189 6.08 -4.77 -8.49
N ASP A 190 4.88 -5.31 -8.34
CA ASP A 190 4.67 -6.73 -8.13
C ASP A 190 5.34 -7.58 -9.21
N PRO A 191 6.26 -8.49 -8.85
CA PRO A 191 6.76 -9.49 -9.79
C PRO A 191 5.64 -10.37 -10.39
N ALA A 192 4.49 -10.51 -9.71
CA ALA A 192 3.33 -11.24 -10.22
C ALA A 192 2.36 -10.40 -11.07
N GLY A 193 2.73 -9.17 -11.43
CA GLY A 193 2.02 -8.37 -12.44
C GLY A 193 0.78 -7.60 -11.97
N ARG A 194 0.51 -7.51 -10.65
CA ARG A 194 -0.67 -6.82 -10.10
C ARG A 194 -0.51 -5.31 -9.87
N GLY A 195 0.58 -4.71 -10.38
CA GLY A 195 0.83 -3.26 -10.31
C GLY A 195 1.67 -2.85 -9.10
N TRP A 196 1.55 -1.58 -8.70
CA TRP A 196 2.32 -1.02 -7.58
C TRP A 196 1.76 -1.49 -6.24
N MET A 197 2.65 -1.83 -5.32
CA MET A 197 2.29 -2.28 -3.98
C MET A 197 3.20 -1.70 -2.91
N VAL A 198 2.70 -1.73 -1.69
CA VAL A 198 3.49 -1.61 -0.46
C VAL A 198 3.33 -2.87 0.36
N SER A 199 4.34 -3.18 1.16
CA SER A 199 4.39 -4.43 1.92
C SER A 199 4.59 -4.17 3.39
N ALA A 200 3.72 -4.73 4.22
CA ALA A 200 4.01 -4.86 5.64
C ALA A 200 4.84 -6.12 5.84
N ILE A 201 5.99 -6.02 6.50
CA ILE A 201 6.90 -7.13 6.77
C ILE A 201 7.22 -7.23 8.26
N ALA A 202 7.56 -8.43 8.73
CA ALA A 202 8.03 -8.64 10.10
C ALA A 202 9.19 -9.64 10.12
N PRO A 203 10.28 -9.42 10.88
CA PRO A 203 11.31 -10.44 11.00
C PRO A 203 10.87 -11.57 11.93
N VAL A 204 11.15 -12.82 11.54
CA VAL A 204 10.93 -14.01 12.37
C VAL A 204 12.25 -14.47 12.94
N TYR A 205 12.29 -14.63 14.26
CA TYR A 205 13.46 -15.15 14.97
C TYR A 205 13.16 -16.50 15.61
N TYR A 206 14.10 -17.43 15.48
CA TYR A 206 14.12 -18.69 16.21
C TYR A 206 15.54 -18.93 16.74
N LYS A 207 15.67 -19.26 18.03
CA LYS A 207 16.97 -19.41 18.71
C LYS A 207 17.93 -18.22 18.49
N ASN A 208 17.39 -17.00 18.54
CA ASN A 208 18.10 -15.73 18.29
C ASN A 208 18.64 -15.52 16.87
N GLU A 209 18.35 -16.40 15.92
CA GLU A 209 18.66 -16.20 14.50
C GLU A 209 17.41 -15.78 13.74
N MET A 210 17.55 -14.85 12.79
CA MET A 210 16.46 -14.56 11.86
C MET A 210 16.32 -15.75 10.90
N VAL A 211 15.12 -16.34 10.85
CA VAL A 211 14.82 -17.50 10.01
C VAL A 211 14.02 -17.15 8.78
N GLY A 212 13.37 -15.98 8.76
CA GLY A 212 12.69 -15.48 7.57
C GLY A 212 11.85 -14.23 7.86
N VAL A 213 11.06 -13.86 6.87
CA VAL A 213 10.28 -12.63 6.80
C VAL A 213 8.95 -12.94 6.12
N PRO A 214 7.82 -13.02 6.84
CA PRO A 214 6.51 -12.89 6.25
C PRO A 214 6.27 -11.47 5.75
N GLY A 215 5.43 -11.37 4.72
CA GLY A 215 4.93 -10.10 4.24
C GLY A 215 3.49 -10.18 3.77
N ILE A 216 2.84 -9.02 3.80
CA ILE A 216 1.48 -8.78 3.32
C ILE A 216 1.55 -7.61 2.34
N ASP A 217 1.12 -7.85 1.10
CA ASP A 217 1.11 -6.82 0.06
C ASP A 217 -0.27 -6.24 -0.16
N VAL A 218 -0.30 -4.92 -0.25
CA VAL A 218 -1.49 -4.13 -0.57
C VAL A 218 -1.20 -3.34 -1.84
N THR A 219 -2.06 -3.45 -2.86
CA THR A 219 -1.88 -2.67 -4.09
C THR A 219 -2.33 -1.23 -3.92
N ILE A 220 -1.63 -0.33 -4.61
CA ILE A 220 -2.03 1.06 -4.76
C ILE A 220 -3.41 1.17 -5.41
N ASN A 221 -3.76 0.28 -6.35
CA ASN A 221 -5.08 0.28 -6.96
C ASN A 221 -6.18 0.00 -5.92
N THR A 222 -5.99 -0.99 -5.05
CA THR A 222 -7.00 -1.29 -4.02
C THR A 222 -7.13 -0.14 -3.00
N ILE A 223 -6.02 0.51 -2.64
CA ILE A 223 -6.03 1.75 -1.84
C ILE A 223 -6.86 2.84 -2.54
N THR A 224 -6.65 3.02 -3.84
CA THR A 224 -7.35 4.02 -4.65
C THR A 224 -8.85 3.75 -4.70
N GLN A 225 -9.25 2.52 -5.02
CA GLN A 225 -10.66 2.13 -5.11
C GLN A 225 -11.38 2.24 -3.77
N ARG A 226 -10.73 1.80 -2.68
CA ARG A 226 -11.32 1.77 -1.35
C ARG A 226 -11.46 3.15 -0.72
N TYR A 227 -10.45 4.01 -0.90
CA TYR A 227 -10.41 5.27 -0.17
C TYR A 227 -10.65 6.48 -1.05
N LEU A 228 -10.38 6.46 -2.35
CA LEU A 228 -10.40 7.69 -3.16
C LEU A 228 -11.63 7.83 -4.06
N GLN A 229 -12.52 6.84 -4.14
CA GLN A 229 -13.68 6.87 -5.04
C GLN A 229 -15.01 7.32 -4.40
N ASP A 230 -15.06 7.54 -3.09
CA ASP A 230 -16.32 7.76 -2.36
C ASP A 230 -17.05 9.07 -2.72
N ASN A 231 -16.39 10.06 -3.34
CA ASN A 231 -16.99 11.36 -3.66
C ASN A 231 -16.66 11.79 -5.09
N ILE A 232 -17.65 11.70 -5.96
CA ILE A 232 -17.62 12.29 -7.31
C ILE A 232 -17.37 13.79 -7.17
N GLY A 233 -16.23 14.28 -7.67
CA GLY A 233 -15.86 15.70 -7.65
C GLY A 233 -14.88 16.13 -6.55
N SER A 234 -14.43 15.24 -5.66
CA SER A 234 -13.33 15.57 -4.72
C SER A 234 -11.98 15.24 -5.32
N MET A 235 -11.09 16.23 -5.46
CA MET A 235 -9.74 16.07 -6.02
C MET A 235 -8.77 15.59 -4.94
N VAL A 236 -8.76 14.28 -4.67
CA VAL A 236 -7.98 13.68 -3.58
C VAL A 236 -6.74 12.94 -4.11
N ILE A 237 -5.60 13.11 -3.42
CA ILE A 237 -4.30 12.53 -3.76
C ILE A 237 -3.67 11.91 -2.51
N ILE A 238 -2.94 10.82 -2.67
CA ILE A 238 -1.98 10.34 -1.68
C ILE A 238 -0.56 10.53 -2.21
N ILE A 239 0.30 11.16 -1.40
CA ILE A 239 1.73 11.33 -1.68
C ILE A 239 2.57 10.69 -0.57
N ASP A 240 3.77 10.21 -0.92
CA ASP A 240 4.76 9.77 0.06
C ASP A 240 5.45 10.96 0.74
N ASN A 241 6.29 10.69 1.75
CA ASN A 241 7.03 11.75 2.46
C ASN A 241 8.06 12.50 1.60
N SER A 242 8.40 12.00 0.41
CA SER A 242 9.29 12.66 -0.54
C SER A 242 8.52 13.58 -1.50
N GLY A 243 7.19 13.51 -1.50
CA GLY A 243 6.32 14.24 -2.43
C GLY A 243 6.00 13.48 -3.70
N SER A 244 6.35 12.19 -3.79
CA SER A 244 5.98 11.36 -4.93
C SER A 244 4.50 10.97 -4.84
N ILE A 245 3.76 11.14 -5.92
CA ILE A 245 2.36 10.71 -6.01
C ILE A 245 2.31 9.19 -5.93
N VAL A 246 1.64 8.68 -4.90
CA VAL A 246 1.33 7.27 -4.75
C VAL A 246 0.08 6.94 -5.56
N THR A 247 -0.99 7.72 -5.38
CA THR A 247 -2.23 7.60 -6.17
C THR A 247 -2.97 8.93 -6.27
N ALA A 248 -3.60 9.16 -7.41
CA ALA A 248 -4.47 10.29 -7.70
C ALA A 248 -5.51 9.91 -8.76
N GLN A 249 -6.61 10.64 -8.80
CA GLN A 249 -7.54 10.61 -9.94
C GLN A 249 -6.91 11.33 -11.16
N GLU A 250 -7.33 10.94 -12.37
CA GLU A 250 -6.72 11.42 -13.63
C GLU A 250 -6.88 12.93 -13.85
N ASP A 251 -8.03 13.48 -13.48
CA ASP A 251 -8.30 14.91 -13.47
C ASP A 251 -7.30 15.68 -12.60
N VAL A 252 -6.91 15.12 -11.45
CA VAL A 252 -5.93 15.73 -10.55
C VAL A 252 -4.51 15.65 -11.10
N ILE A 253 -4.15 14.55 -11.76
CA ILE A 253 -2.87 14.41 -12.48
C ILE A 253 -2.74 15.52 -13.54
N ASN A 254 -3.80 15.75 -14.30
CA ASN A 254 -3.85 16.81 -15.31
C ASN A 254 -3.82 18.21 -14.68
N LEU A 255 -4.55 18.45 -13.58
CA LEU A 255 -4.54 19.72 -12.86
C LEU A 255 -3.14 20.08 -12.34
N LEU A 256 -2.39 19.09 -11.87
CA LEU A 256 -1.01 19.27 -11.40
C LEU A 256 0.03 19.25 -12.54
N SER A 257 -0.40 19.22 -13.80
CA SER A 257 0.47 19.19 -14.98
C SER A 257 1.42 18.00 -15.05
N PHE A 258 1.02 16.85 -14.50
CA PHE A 258 1.74 15.59 -14.64
C PHE A 258 1.28 14.80 -15.88
N PRO A 259 2.15 13.98 -16.50
CA PRO A 259 1.75 13.14 -17.63
C PRO A 259 0.67 12.12 -17.24
N PRO A 260 -0.28 11.77 -18.13
CA PRO A 260 -1.33 10.79 -17.84
C PRO A 260 -0.77 9.47 -17.28
N LEU A 261 -1.49 8.89 -16.33
CA LEU A 261 -1.21 7.55 -15.81
C LEU A 261 -1.67 6.53 -16.85
N TYR A 262 -0.87 6.26 -17.89
CA TYR A 262 -1.25 5.24 -18.88
C TYR A 262 -1.29 3.86 -18.23
N ASP A 263 -2.50 3.32 -18.15
CA ASP A 263 -2.77 1.97 -17.73
C ASP A 263 -2.33 0.98 -18.84
N HIS A 264 -1.59 -0.06 -18.45
CA HIS A 264 -1.49 -1.35 -19.17
C HIS A 264 -0.44 -1.56 -20.31
N LYS A 265 0.56 -0.69 -20.53
CA LYS A 265 1.71 -1.00 -21.42
C LYS A 265 3.08 -1.07 -20.74
N TYR A 266 3.09 -1.34 -19.44
CA TYR A 266 4.30 -1.23 -18.60
C TYR A 266 4.89 -2.55 -18.10
N ILE A 267 4.27 -3.70 -18.41
CA ILE A 267 4.72 -5.02 -17.92
C ILE A 267 6.02 -5.48 -18.62
N GLU A 268 6.31 -5.04 -19.84
CA GLU A 268 7.48 -5.53 -20.60
C GLU A 268 8.81 -4.83 -20.27
N THR A 269 8.80 -3.66 -19.66
CA THR A 269 10.03 -2.85 -19.43
C THR A 269 10.64 -3.06 -18.03
N ILE A 270 10.08 -3.96 -17.21
CA ILE A 270 10.47 -4.18 -15.81
C ILE A 270 11.68 -5.14 -15.70
N LYS A 271 12.70 -4.88 -16.52
CA LYS A 271 14.05 -5.42 -16.32
C LYS A 271 15.07 -4.33 -15.98
N GLN A 272 14.62 -3.08 -15.84
CA GLN A 272 15.49 -1.98 -15.45
C GLN A 272 14.94 -1.33 -14.19
N ASP A 273 15.63 -1.69 -13.11
CA ASP A 273 15.82 -0.90 -11.92
C ASP A 273 15.93 0.59 -12.29
N THR A 274 15.24 1.45 -11.54
CA THR A 274 15.02 2.91 -11.73
C THR A 274 13.72 3.34 -12.43
N PHE A 275 13.10 4.35 -11.80
CA PHE A 275 12.17 5.34 -12.39
C PHE A 275 10.65 5.17 -12.19
N ARG A 276 10.14 5.77 -11.10
CA ARG A 276 8.84 6.49 -11.07
C ARG A 276 8.78 7.68 -10.09
N LYS A 277 9.58 7.67 -9.00
CA LYS A 277 9.56 8.74 -7.99
C LYS A 277 9.73 10.12 -8.64
N GLU A 278 10.78 10.34 -9.43
CA GLU A 278 11.11 11.70 -9.88
C GLU A 278 10.05 12.33 -10.81
N ARG A 279 9.46 11.54 -11.71
CA ARG A 279 8.53 12.03 -12.73
C ARG A 279 7.19 12.48 -12.17
N TYR A 280 6.77 11.89 -11.05
CA TYR A 280 5.49 12.16 -10.38
C TYR A 280 5.69 12.77 -8.99
N ASN A 281 6.80 13.50 -8.79
CA ASN A 281 7.11 14.15 -7.52
C ASN A 281 6.74 15.63 -7.55
N LEU A 282 5.89 16.06 -6.62
CA LEU A 282 5.45 17.46 -6.51
C LEU A 282 6.64 18.40 -6.27
N ALA A 283 7.65 17.98 -5.51
CA ALA A 283 8.86 18.77 -5.26
C ALA A 283 9.75 18.93 -6.49
N LEU A 284 9.60 18.05 -7.50
CA LEU A 284 10.34 18.08 -8.76
C LEU A 284 9.47 18.53 -9.95
N SER A 285 8.24 18.98 -9.70
CA SER A 285 7.33 19.46 -10.74
C SER A 285 7.93 20.63 -11.52
N ARG A 286 7.55 20.76 -12.80
CA ARG A 286 7.90 21.93 -13.64
C ARG A 286 7.17 23.18 -13.18
N GLU A 287 6.00 23.02 -12.57
CA GLU A 287 5.16 24.12 -12.08
C GLU A 287 5.65 24.63 -10.73
N ALA A 288 5.91 25.94 -10.63
CA ALA A 288 6.42 26.56 -9.41
C ALA A 288 5.45 26.43 -8.23
N ASN A 289 4.15 26.61 -8.48
CA ASN A 289 3.13 26.49 -7.44
C ASN A 289 3.01 25.06 -6.92
N VAL A 290 3.18 24.04 -7.78
CA VAL A 290 3.20 22.63 -7.35
C VAL A 290 4.42 22.32 -6.47
N ARG A 291 5.59 22.87 -6.79
CA ARG A 291 6.77 22.76 -5.89
C ARG A 291 6.56 23.46 -4.56
N THR A 292 5.84 24.59 -4.54
CA THR A 292 5.46 25.28 -3.31
C THR A 292 4.53 24.42 -2.46
N ILE A 293 3.55 23.74 -3.06
CA ILE A 293 2.68 22.78 -2.34
C ILE A 293 3.53 21.73 -1.60
N ALA A 294 4.49 21.10 -2.30
CA ALA A 294 5.38 20.12 -1.67
C ALA A 294 6.21 20.73 -0.51
N THR A 295 6.76 21.92 -0.71
CA THR A 295 7.58 22.59 0.31
C THR A 295 6.76 22.92 1.56
N GLU A 296 5.58 23.52 1.39
CA GLU A 296 4.74 23.96 2.49
C GLU A 296 4.17 22.77 3.29
N ILE A 297 3.77 21.69 2.61
CA ILE A 297 3.22 20.49 3.27
C ILE A 297 4.33 19.64 3.90
N LEU A 298 5.39 19.34 3.15
CA LEU A 298 6.40 18.36 3.57
C LEU A 298 7.44 18.97 4.50
N LYS A 299 7.85 20.23 4.29
CA LYS A 299 8.84 20.90 5.16
C LYS A 299 8.18 21.72 6.24
N ASN A 300 7.24 22.60 5.87
CA ASN A 300 6.62 23.53 6.81
C ASN A 300 5.41 22.94 7.56
N LYS A 301 4.98 21.71 7.20
CA LYS A 301 3.88 20.98 7.83
C LYS A 301 2.55 21.76 7.83
N LYS A 302 2.33 22.63 6.85
CA LYS A 302 1.04 23.33 6.67
C LYS A 302 -0.04 22.33 6.30
N GLN A 303 -1.18 22.44 6.98
CA GLN A 303 -2.37 21.61 6.72
C GLN A 303 -3.34 22.26 5.74
N VAL A 304 -3.29 23.59 5.59
CA VAL A 304 -4.11 24.35 4.65
C VAL A 304 -3.19 25.34 3.93
N LEU A 305 -3.29 25.38 2.61
CA LEU A 305 -2.49 26.24 1.74
C LEU A 305 -3.38 26.82 0.65
N GLU A 306 -3.50 28.13 0.57
CA GLU A 306 -4.03 28.81 -0.61
C GLU A 306 -2.92 28.93 -1.68
N THR A 307 -3.26 28.63 -2.93
CA THR A 307 -2.35 28.66 -4.08
C THR A 307 -3.12 28.93 -5.38
N GLU A 308 -2.43 28.82 -6.51
CA GLU A 308 -3.02 28.91 -7.84
C GLU A 308 -2.56 27.72 -8.69
N LEU A 309 -3.48 27.03 -9.32
CA LEU A 309 -3.24 25.90 -10.22
C LEU A 309 -3.88 26.21 -11.57
N ASN A 310 -3.09 26.17 -12.65
CA ASN A 310 -3.54 26.49 -14.01
C ASN A 310 -4.29 27.85 -14.15
N GLY A 311 -3.92 28.85 -13.36
CA GLY A 311 -4.57 30.17 -13.37
C GLY A 311 -5.82 30.29 -12.50
N GLU A 312 -6.25 29.21 -11.85
CA GLU A 312 -7.40 29.18 -10.94
C GLU A 312 -6.93 29.15 -9.49
N LYS A 313 -7.61 29.89 -8.62
CA LYS A 313 -7.34 29.84 -7.17
C LYS A 313 -7.63 28.43 -6.68
N ALA A 314 -6.79 27.94 -5.78
CA ALA A 314 -6.97 26.63 -5.19
C ALA A 314 -6.63 26.66 -3.70
N THR A 315 -7.35 25.88 -2.90
CA THR A 315 -7.00 25.55 -1.53
C THR A 315 -6.58 24.08 -1.47
N VAL A 316 -5.38 23.83 -0.97
CA VAL A 316 -4.86 22.48 -0.73
C VAL A 316 -4.93 22.20 0.77
N ILE A 317 -5.67 21.15 1.11
CA ILE A 317 -5.77 20.65 2.49
C ILE A 317 -4.94 19.37 2.57
N ALA A 318 -4.08 19.26 3.57
CA ALA A 318 -3.14 18.16 3.72
C ALA A 318 -3.19 17.57 5.14
N VAL A 319 -3.36 16.25 5.22
CA VAL A 319 -3.34 15.51 6.48
C VAL A 319 -2.34 14.36 6.39
N ARG A 320 -1.57 14.16 7.44
CA ARG A 320 -0.59 13.07 7.52
C ARG A 320 -1.29 11.73 7.78
N ILE A 321 -0.76 10.66 7.17
CA ILE A 321 -1.04 9.26 7.47
C ILE A 321 0.23 8.70 8.15
N PRO A 322 0.30 8.70 9.49
CA PRO A 322 1.50 8.35 10.25
C PRO A 322 2.12 6.97 9.93
N GLU A 323 1.31 5.93 9.76
CA GLU A 323 1.71 4.53 9.65
C GLU A 323 2.65 4.28 8.46
N LEU A 324 2.39 4.90 7.32
CA LEU A 324 3.25 4.85 6.11
C LEU A 324 4.16 6.09 5.95
N ASN A 325 4.01 7.07 6.84
CA ASN A 325 4.59 8.40 6.69
C ASN A 325 4.22 9.03 5.34
N TRP A 326 2.93 8.98 5.01
CA TRP A 326 2.35 9.55 3.79
C TRP A 326 1.49 10.77 4.11
N TYR A 327 0.99 11.43 3.08
CA TYR A 327 0.02 12.52 3.19
C TYR A 327 -1.17 12.28 2.27
N LEU A 328 -2.36 12.55 2.80
CA LEU A 328 -3.61 12.66 2.07
C LEU A 328 -3.88 14.14 1.78
N LEU A 329 -4.06 14.49 0.51
CA LEU A 329 -4.33 15.85 0.06
C LEU A 329 -5.72 15.92 -0.58
N GLU A 330 -6.45 17.00 -0.34
CA GLU A 330 -7.64 17.40 -1.09
C GLU A 330 -7.39 18.79 -1.71
N ILE A 331 -7.62 18.91 -3.02
CA ILE A 331 -7.55 20.17 -3.75
C ILE A 331 -8.96 20.68 -3.98
N ILE A 332 -9.17 21.98 -3.74
CA ILE A 332 -10.46 22.66 -3.89
C ILE A 332 -10.23 23.90 -4.74
N LEU A 333 -10.91 24.00 -5.89
CA LEU A 333 -10.85 25.15 -6.80
C LEU A 333 -11.84 26.27 -6.40
#